data_AF-A0A540WFR7-F1
#
_entry.id   AF-A0A540WFR7-F1
#
_cell.length_a   1.000
_cell.length_b   1.000
_cell.length_c   1.000
_cell.angle_alpha   90.00
_cell.angle_beta   90.00
_cell.angle_gamma   90.00
#
_symmetry.space_group_name_H-M   'P 1'
#
loop_
_entity.id
_entity.type
_entity.pdbx_description
1 polymer ?
#
loop_
_entity_poly.entity_id
_entity_poly.type
_entity_poly.pdbx_seq_one_letter_code
_entity_poly.pdbx_strand_id
1 'polypeptide(L)'
;WYVPANAAIVVAGDVDPEAVRKLAEATYGRIPARAVPARKPRTEPAQRGLRRIDFKAPAEQSFVALAFRAPGLQRLENLEETDRDALALMVLSGVLSGYDGARLERALSQGADRVADGADSGASVMG
;
A
#
# COMPACT_ATOMS: atom_id res chain seq x y z
N TRP A 1 21.65 4.30 7.29
CA TRP A 1 20.53 3.55 6.73
C TRP A 1 20.93 2.16 6.22
N TYR A 2 21.96 2.02 5.39
CA TYR A 2 22.45 0.71 4.92
C TYR A 2 23.35 0.03 5.97
N VAL A 3 22.74 -0.74 6.86
CA VAL A 3 23.39 -1.52 7.93
C VAL A 3 22.65 -2.86 8.09
N PRO A 4 23.30 -3.95 8.53
CA PRO A 4 22.65 -5.25 8.65
C PRO A 4 21.37 -5.23 9.51
N ALA A 5 21.36 -4.45 10.59
CA ALA A 5 20.20 -4.28 11.47
C ALA A 5 18.99 -3.55 10.82
N ASN A 6 19.10 -3.10 9.58
CA ASN A 6 18.03 -2.46 8.80
C ASN A 6 17.90 -3.08 7.40
N ALA A 7 18.24 -4.36 7.26
CA ALA A 7 18.10 -5.13 6.03
C ALA A 7 17.38 -6.46 6.31
N ALA A 8 16.64 -6.96 5.32
CA ALA A 8 16.02 -8.29 5.34
C ALA A 8 16.45 -9.04 4.09
N ILE A 9 16.72 -10.34 4.24
CA ILE A 9 17.03 -11.25 3.12
C ILE A 9 15.86 -12.22 3.01
N VAL A 10 15.27 -12.29 1.82
CA VAL A 10 14.18 -13.21 1.51
C VAL A 10 14.67 -14.16 0.42
N VAL A 11 14.58 -15.46 0.69
CA VAL A 11 14.92 -16.53 -0.25
C VAL A 11 13.72 -17.44 -0.38
N ALA A 12 13.27 -17.68 -1.60
CA ALA A 12 12.14 -18.56 -1.91
C ALA A 12 12.47 -19.42 -3.12
N GLY A 13 12.14 -20.71 -3.05
CA GLY A 13 12.45 -21.71 -4.08
C GLY A 13 12.73 -23.08 -3.46
N ASP A 14 13.32 -23.98 -4.25
CA ASP A 14 13.80 -25.29 -3.79
C ASP A 14 15.15 -25.13 -3.05
N VAL A 15 15.08 -24.83 -1.76
CA VAL A 15 16.24 -24.58 -0.90
C VAL A 15 16.07 -25.25 0.46
N ASP A 16 17.19 -25.65 1.06
CA ASP A 16 17.25 -26.02 2.48
C ASP A 16 17.41 -24.74 3.34
N PRO A 17 16.43 -24.39 4.20
CA PRO A 17 16.50 -23.19 5.04
C PRO A 17 17.73 -23.13 5.95
N GLU A 18 18.20 -24.27 6.47
CA GLU A 18 19.37 -24.29 7.36
C GLU A 18 20.66 -24.04 6.58
N ALA A 19 20.78 -24.58 5.37
CA ALA A 19 21.91 -24.27 4.48
C ALA A 19 21.92 -22.79 4.07
N VAL A 20 20.75 -22.22 3.75
CA VAL A 20 20.61 -20.79 3.43
C VAL A 20 21.01 -19.92 4.62
N ARG A 21 20.56 -20.27 5.84
CA ARG A 21 20.92 -19.54 7.05
C ARG A 21 22.44 -19.56 7.28
N LYS A 22 23.09 -20.73 7.17
CA LYS A 22 24.55 -20.84 7.28
C LYS A 22 25.27 -19.98 6.25
N LEU A 23 24.79 -19.95 5.01
CA LEU A 23 25.36 -19.10 3.96
C LEU A 23 25.18 -17.61 4.28
N ALA A 24 24.01 -17.22 4.78
CA ALA A 24 23.73 -15.84 5.17
C ALA A 24 24.63 -15.37 6.33
N GLU A 25 24.83 -16.22 7.34
CA GLU A 25 25.76 -15.97 8.45
C GLU A 25 27.22 -15.85 7.94
N ALA A 26 27.63 -16.74 7.02
CA ALA A 26 28.97 -16.74 6.44
C ALA A 26 29.25 -15.54 5.50
N THR A 27 28.21 -14.90 4.96
CA THR A 27 28.33 -13.79 4.01
C THR A 27 27.96 -12.47 4.68
N TYR A 28 26.67 -12.21 4.87
CA TYR A 28 26.12 -10.99 5.45
C TYR A 28 26.44 -10.83 6.94
N GLY A 29 26.59 -11.95 7.68
CA GLY A 29 26.96 -11.93 9.09
C GLY A 29 28.35 -11.34 9.38
N ARG A 30 29.21 -11.21 8.35
CA ARG A 30 30.54 -10.57 8.46
C ARG A 30 30.48 -9.05 8.42
N ILE A 31 29.35 -8.45 8.04
CA ILE A 31 29.22 -7.00 7.92
C ILE A 31 29.14 -6.40 9.35
N PRO A 32 30.02 -5.46 9.73
CA PRO A 32 29.99 -4.88 11.06
C PRO A 32 28.66 -4.18 11.38
N ALA A 33 28.15 -4.43 12.59
CA ALA A 33 26.96 -3.77 13.09
C ALA A 33 27.20 -2.27 13.30
N ARG A 34 26.18 -1.46 12.99
CA ARG A 34 26.15 -0.01 13.22
C ARG A 34 24.74 0.40 13.62
N ALA A 35 24.64 1.48 14.40
CA ALA A 35 23.35 2.00 14.84
C ALA A 35 22.48 2.44 13.65
N VAL A 36 21.18 2.16 13.74
CA VAL A 36 20.17 2.70 12.82
C VAL A 36 19.73 4.06 13.37
N PRO A 37 19.86 5.17 12.61
CA PRO A 37 19.38 6.47 13.07
C PRO A 37 17.87 6.44 13.36
N ALA A 38 17.45 7.14 14.42
CA ALA A 38 16.04 7.26 14.74
C ALA A 38 15.28 7.96 13.59
N ARG A 39 14.13 7.41 13.21
CA ARG A 39 13.26 8.02 12.19
C ARG A 39 12.53 9.21 12.81
N LYS A 40 12.50 10.34 12.09
CA LYS A 40 11.66 11.48 12.49
C LYS A 40 10.17 11.07 12.36
N PRO A 41 9.30 11.46 13.30
CA PRO A 41 7.87 11.27 13.17
C PRO A 41 7.36 11.91 11.87
N ARG A 42 6.50 11.20 11.14
CA ARG A 42 5.78 11.72 9.96
C ARG A 42 4.31 11.89 10.32
N THR A 43 4.02 12.84 11.20
CA THR A 43 2.64 13.12 11.61
C THR A 43 1.95 13.97 10.54
N GLU A 44 0.88 13.44 9.95
CA GLU A 44 0.06 14.20 9.02
C GLU A 44 -0.79 15.23 9.79
N PRO A 45 -0.82 16.51 9.36
CA PRO A 45 -1.72 17.51 9.93
C PRO A 45 -3.19 17.13 9.79
N ALA A 46 -4.03 17.59 10.72
CA ALA A 46 -5.47 17.41 10.61
C ALA A 46 -6.01 18.11 9.34
N GLN A 47 -6.79 17.37 8.54
CA GLN A 47 -7.49 17.93 7.38
C GLN A 47 -8.56 18.92 7.84
N ARG A 48 -8.50 20.16 7.32
CA ARG A 48 -9.44 21.24 7.69
C ARG A 48 -10.62 21.41 6.72
N GLY A 49 -10.63 20.66 5.63
CA GLY A 49 -11.68 20.75 4.60
C GLY A 49 -11.27 20.04 3.30
N LEU A 50 -12.16 20.14 2.31
CA LEU A 50 -11.93 19.61 0.98
C LEU A 50 -10.81 20.36 0.26
N ARG A 51 -9.94 19.61 -0.43
CA ARG A 51 -8.92 20.15 -1.33
C ARG A 51 -9.24 19.71 -2.75
N ARG A 52 -9.19 20.64 -3.70
CA ARG A 52 -9.28 20.36 -5.14
C ARG A 52 -8.03 20.91 -5.81
N ILE A 53 -7.47 20.13 -6.72
CA ILE A 53 -6.26 20.49 -7.46
C ILE A 53 -6.54 20.20 -8.92
N ASP A 54 -6.44 21.24 -9.74
CA ASP A 54 -6.46 21.10 -11.20
C ASP A 54 -5.02 21.20 -11.69
N PHE A 55 -4.53 20.11 -12.28
CA PHE A 55 -3.16 20.04 -12.79
C PHE A 55 -3.18 19.86 -14.32
N LYS A 56 -2.49 20.75 -15.04
CA LYS A 56 -2.38 20.72 -16.50
C LYS A 56 -0.96 20.33 -16.89
N ALA A 57 -0.86 19.20 -17.60
CA ALA A 57 0.38 18.71 -18.19
C ALA A 57 0.05 18.02 -19.53
N PRO A 58 1.02 17.86 -20.44
CA PRO A 58 0.83 17.07 -21.66
C PRO A 58 0.39 15.64 -21.31
N ALA A 59 -0.81 15.25 -21.72
CA ALA A 59 -1.39 13.93 -21.52
C ALA A 59 -2.41 13.65 -22.63
N GLU A 60 -2.46 12.39 -23.09
CA GLU A 60 -3.42 11.93 -24.12
C GLU A 60 -4.81 11.63 -23.53
N GLN A 61 -4.90 11.45 -22.20
CA GLN A 61 -6.14 11.15 -21.49
C GLN A 61 -6.28 12.00 -20.22
N SER A 62 -7.52 12.37 -19.90
CA SER A 62 -7.87 13.03 -18.64
C SER A 62 -7.91 12.01 -17.50
N PHE A 63 -7.54 12.44 -16.29
CA PHE A 63 -7.57 11.61 -15.10
C PHE A 63 -8.22 12.34 -13.92
N VAL A 64 -9.06 11.63 -13.18
CA VAL A 64 -9.71 12.14 -11.97
C VAL A 64 -9.42 11.17 -10.83
N ALA A 65 -8.85 11.68 -9.74
CA ALA A 65 -8.63 10.92 -8.51
C ALA A 65 -9.37 11.55 -7.34
N LEU A 66 -10.04 10.72 -6.55
CA LEU A 66 -10.61 11.07 -5.26
C LEU A 66 -9.83 10.33 -4.18
N ALA A 67 -9.27 11.07 -3.22
CA ALA A 67 -8.52 10.50 -2.11
C ALA A 67 -9.13 10.96 -0.78
N PHE A 68 -9.34 10.01 0.12
CA PHE A 68 -9.91 10.22 1.44
C PHE A 68 -8.90 9.83 2.50
N ARG A 69 -8.75 10.66 3.54
CA ARG A 69 -7.98 10.27 4.72
C ARG A 69 -8.75 9.17 5.45
N ALA A 70 -8.07 8.06 5.74
CA ALA A 70 -8.67 6.88 6.33
C ALA A 70 -7.75 6.27 7.41
N PRO A 71 -8.30 5.46 8.33
CA PRO A 71 -7.47 4.71 9.27
C PRO A 71 -6.60 3.68 8.54
N GLY A 72 -5.38 3.48 9.06
CA GLY A 72 -4.48 2.42 8.61
C GLY A 72 -4.46 1.28 9.62
N LEU A 73 -4.24 0.05 9.13
CA LEU A 73 -4.04 -1.15 9.92
C LEU A 73 -2.73 -1.04 10.71
N GLN A 74 -2.81 -0.97 12.03
CA GLN A 74 -1.64 -0.86 12.91
C GLN A 74 -1.30 -2.20 13.56
N ARG A 75 -2.28 -3.08 13.74
CA ARG A 75 -2.13 -4.33 14.50
C ARG A 75 -2.68 -5.49 13.69
N LEU A 76 -1.93 -6.59 13.65
CA LEU A 76 -2.33 -7.84 12.99
C LEU A 76 -2.98 -8.84 13.96
N GLU A 77 -2.77 -8.65 15.26
CA GLU A 77 -3.33 -9.43 16.35
C GLU A 77 -4.07 -8.51 17.33
N ASN A 78 -5.07 -9.03 18.03
CA ASN A 78 -5.87 -8.27 19.02
C ASN A 78 -6.48 -6.97 18.48
N LEU A 79 -7.10 -7.05 17.29
CA LEU A 79 -7.63 -5.91 16.52
C LEU A 79 -8.53 -4.95 17.32
N GLU A 80 -8.36 -3.67 17.03
CA GLU A 80 -9.09 -2.53 17.57
C GLU A 80 -10.08 -2.07 16.51
N GLU A 81 -10.94 -1.12 16.86
CA GLU A 81 -11.93 -0.58 15.94
C GLU A 81 -11.30 0.00 14.67
N THR A 82 -10.24 0.80 14.81
CA THR A 82 -9.52 1.41 13.68
C THR A 82 -8.86 0.38 12.76
N ASP A 83 -8.35 -0.72 13.31
CA ASP A 83 -7.84 -1.84 12.52
C ASP A 83 -8.97 -2.52 11.73
N ARG A 84 -10.14 -2.71 12.35
CA ARG A 84 -11.32 -3.28 11.67
C ARG A 84 -11.84 -2.36 10.57
N ASP A 85 -11.86 -1.05 10.79
CA ASP A 85 -12.22 -0.07 9.76
C ASP A 85 -11.26 -0.14 8.56
N ALA A 86 -9.96 -0.24 8.81
CA ALA A 86 -8.96 -0.45 7.77
C ALA A 86 -9.23 -1.74 6.96
N LEU A 87 -9.52 -2.86 7.64
CA LEU A 87 -9.90 -4.10 6.95
C LEU A 87 -11.20 -3.94 6.14
N ALA A 88 -12.20 -3.25 6.69
CA ALA A 88 -13.46 -2.98 6.01
C ALA A 88 -13.27 -2.13 4.74
N LEU A 89 -12.35 -1.17 4.75
CA LEU A 89 -11.99 -0.38 3.56
C LEU A 89 -11.34 -1.25 2.47
N MET A 90 -10.54 -2.25 2.82
CA MET A 90 -10.04 -3.21 1.83
C MET A 90 -11.16 -4.01 1.18
N VAL A 91 -12.13 -4.47 1.98
CA VAL A 91 -13.32 -5.16 1.45
C VAL A 91 -14.14 -4.23 0.56
N LEU A 92 -14.34 -2.97 0.97
CA LEU A 92 -15.03 -1.96 0.17
C LEU A 92 -14.34 -1.76 -1.19
N SER A 93 -13.01 -1.64 -1.22
CA SER A 93 -12.24 -1.54 -2.46
C SER A 93 -12.43 -2.78 -3.35
N GLY A 94 -12.42 -3.98 -2.78
CA GLY A 94 -12.74 -5.21 -3.52
C GLY A 94 -14.15 -5.23 -4.13
N VAL A 95 -15.15 -4.71 -3.41
CA VAL A 95 -16.54 -4.58 -3.92
C VAL A 95 -16.64 -3.55 -5.05
N LEU A 96 -15.87 -2.46 -4.96
CA LEU A 96 -15.89 -1.37 -5.92
C LEU A 96 -15.13 -1.70 -7.21
N SER A 97 -13.96 -2.33 -7.12
CA SER A 97 -13.05 -2.52 -8.26
C SER A 97 -12.26 -3.84 -8.25
N GLY A 98 -12.63 -4.84 -7.45
CA GLY A 98 -11.84 -6.07 -7.29
C GLY A 98 -11.84 -7.02 -8.51
N TYR A 99 -12.67 -6.76 -9.53
CA TYR A 99 -12.77 -7.52 -10.78
C TYR A 99 -13.54 -6.70 -11.83
N ASP A 100 -13.51 -7.10 -13.10
CA ASP A 100 -14.10 -6.36 -14.22
C ASP A 100 -15.62 -6.14 -14.12
N GLY A 101 -16.30 -6.98 -13.34
CA GLY A 101 -17.72 -6.83 -13.06
C GLY A 101 -18.02 -6.03 -11.80
N ALA A 102 -17.02 -5.50 -11.09
CA ALA A 102 -17.22 -4.75 -9.86
C ALA A 102 -17.95 -3.43 -10.10
N ARG A 103 -18.41 -2.78 -9.02
CA ARG A 103 -19.41 -1.71 -9.11
C ARG A 103 -18.94 -0.50 -9.95
N LEU A 104 -17.68 -0.09 -9.82
CA LEU A 104 -17.17 1.09 -10.54
C LEU A 104 -17.00 0.80 -12.03
N GLU A 105 -16.32 -0.29 -12.37
CA GLU A 105 -16.09 -0.68 -13.77
C GLU A 105 -17.43 -0.83 -14.51
N ARG A 106 -18.37 -1.59 -13.92
CA ARG A 106 -19.71 -1.77 -14.50
C ARG A 106 -20.48 -0.46 -14.68
N ALA A 107 -20.32 0.50 -13.76
CA ALA A 107 -21.10 1.74 -13.77
C ALA A 107 -20.48 2.84 -14.63
N LEU A 108 -19.16 2.85 -14.82
CA LEU A 108 -18.44 3.98 -15.41
C LEU A 108 -17.80 3.66 -16.76
N SER A 109 -17.41 2.41 -17.03
CA SER A 109 -16.74 2.03 -18.29
C SER A 109 -17.61 1.17 -19.21
N GLN A 110 -18.64 0.52 -18.68
CA GLN A 110 -19.51 -0.39 -19.43
C GLN A 110 -20.85 0.24 -19.78
N GLY A 111 -21.47 -0.24 -20.86
CA GLY A 111 -22.80 0.19 -21.31
C GLY A 111 -22.80 1.41 -22.25
N ALA A 112 -24.00 1.84 -22.62
CA ALA A 112 -24.20 2.94 -23.57
C ALA A 112 -23.81 4.31 -22.98
N ASP A 113 -23.94 4.49 -21.67
CA ASP A 113 -23.68 5.73 -20.94
C ASP A 113 -22.28 5.77 -20.30
N ARG A 114 -21.31 5.03 -20.86
CA ARG A 114 -19.94 5.00 -20.31
C ARG A 114 -19.32 6.40 -20.29
N VAL A 115 -18.59 6.71 -19.22
CA VAL A 115 -17.94 8.01 -18.98
C VAL A 115 -16.44 7.92 -18.74
N ALA A 116 -15.89 6.72 -18.60
CA ALA A 116 -14.48 6.47 -18.40
C ALA A 116 -14.00 5.27 -19.22
N ASP A 117 -12.71 5.24 -19.56
CA ASP A 117 -12.07 4.08 -20.19
C ASP A 117 -11.71 2.99 -19.16
N GLY A 118 -11.74 3.32 -17.86
CA GLY A 118 -11.55 2.42 -16.74
C GLY A 118 -11.82 3.12 -15.41
N ALA A 119 -12.18 2.36 -14.37
CA ALA A 119 -12.42 2.92 -13.04
C ALA A 119 -12.00 1.96 -11.91
N ASP A 120 -11.09 2.43 -11.05
CA ASP A 120 -10.53 1.66 -9.96
C ASP A 120 -10.74 2.31 -8.59
N SER A 121 -10.46 1.52 -7.55
CA SER A 121 -10.39 1.96 -6.18
C SER A 121 -9.29 1.20 -5.45
N GLY A 122 -8.68 1.85 -4.47
CA GLY A 122 -7.65 1.24 -3.63
C GLY A 122 -7.80 1.68 -2.18
N ALA A 123 -7.57 0.75 -1.26
CA ALA A 123 -7.48 1.02 0.16
C ALA A 123 -6.03 0.81 0.61
N SER A 124 -5.26 1.89 0.68
CA SER A 124 -3.86 1.86 1.14
C SER A 124 -3.79 1.88 2.66
N VAL A 125 -4.27 0.81 3.29
CA VAL A 125 -4.40 0.73 4.76
C VAL A 125 -3.18 0.12 5.45
N MET A 126 -2.29 -0.52 4.71
CA MET A 126 -0.99 -0.98 5.22
C MET A 126 0.09 0.01 4.77
N GLY A 127 0.98 0.39 5.69
CA GLY A 127 2.05 1.37 5.46
C GLY A 127 3.38 0.94 6.03
#